data_AF-A0A1Q3C6U6-F1
#
_entry.id   AF-A0A1Q3C6U6-F1
#
_cell.length_a   1.000
_cell.length_b   1.000
_cell.length_c   1.000
_cell.angle_alpha   90.00
_cell.angle_beta   90.00
_cell.angle_gamma   90.00
#
_symmetry.space_group_name_H-M   'P 1'
#
loop_
_entity.id
_entity.type
_entity.pdbx_description
1 polymer ?
#
loop_
_entity_poly.entity_id
_entity_poly.type
_entity_poly.pdbx_seq_one_letter_code
_entity_poly.pdbx_strand_id
1 'polypeptide(L)'
;CMEGIWKLSLPNKIKIFIWRAYHEALPLKSNLVRRGINVKPLCPVYEICDETAQHLFLEFECAKEIWLLSGLSWWQQQHVFSSFANWVEFMRRNTDMSEMGRAMTIVWQTWFNRNQTVFTNKKMTPAQVLTFCKSYIAEYEATTNRAECER
;
A
#
# COMPACT_ATOMS: atom_id res chain seq x y z
N CYS A 1 1.60 -12.22 12.45
CA CYS A 1 0.60 -11.29 11.87
C CYS A 1 0.43 -11.47 10.34
N MET A 2 1.48 -11.87 9.60
CA MET A 2 1.47 -11.96 8.13
C MET A 2 0.68 -13.13 7.53
N GLU A 3 0.28 -14.13 8.33
CA GLU A 3 -0.48 -15.30 7.85
C GLU A 3 -1.77 -14.93 7.10
N GLY A 4 -2.47 -13.87 7.53
CA GLY A 4 -3.65 -13.37 6.84
C GLY A 4 -3.34 -12.84 5.43
N ILE A 5 -2.21 -12.15 5.26
CA ILE A 5 -1.78 -11.59 3.97
C ILE A 5 -1.49 -12.70 2.97
N TRP A 6 -0.87 -13.80 3.42
CA TRP A 6 -0.56 -14.93 2.54
C TRP A 6 -1.80 -15.66 2.02
N LYS A 7 -2.92 -15.59 2.77
CA LYS A 7 -4.22 -16.16 2.39
C LYS A 7 -5.03 -15.30 1.41
N LEU A 8 -4.65 -14.04 1.19
CA LEU A 8 -5.37 -13.17 0.25
C LEU A 8 -5.26 -13.71 -1.18
N SER A 9 -6.34 -13.59 -1.96
CA SER A 9 -6.31 -13.83 -3.41
C SER A 9 -5.65 -12.65 -4.12
N LEU A 10 -4.34 -12.52 -3.93
CA LEU A 10 -3.50 -11.48 -4.53
C LEU A 10 -2.21 -12.10 -5.08
N PRO A 11 -1.63 -11.49 -6.13
CA PRO A 11 -0.32 -11.87 -6.62
C PRO A 11 0.75 -11.84 -5.52
N ASN A 12 1.67 -12.81 -5.55
CA ASN A 12 2.79 -12.90 -4.60
C ASN A 12 3.64 -11.62 -4.57
N LYS A 13 3.75 -10.89 -5.68
CA LYS A 13 4.48 -9.61 -5.71
C LYS A 13 3.89 -8.57 -4.74
N ILE A 14 2.56 -8.54 -4.58
CA ILE A 14 1.88 -7.64 -3.64
C ILE A 14 2.11 -8.14 -2.21
N LYS A 15 1.93 -9.44 -1.96
CA LYS A 15 2.16 -10.05 -0.64
C LYS A 15 3.59 -9.82 -0.12
N ILE A 16 4.59 -10.05 -0.96
CA ILE A 16 6.00 -9.80 -0.67
C ILE A 16 6.26 -8.31 -0.45
N PHE A 17 5.64 -7.44 -1.26
CA PHE A 17 5.76 -6.00 -1.08
C PHE A 17 5.21 -5.55 0.29
N ILE A 18 4.03 -6.03 0.69
CA ILE A 18 3.46 -5.71 2.00
C ILE A 18 4.34 -6.26 3.13
N TRP A 19 4.88 -7.47 2.97
CA TRP A 19 5.86 -8.02 3.93
C TRP A 19 7.07 -7.08 4.08
N ARG A 20 7.62 -6.58 2.97
CA ARG A 20 8.72 -5.61 3.00
C ARG A 20 8.30 -4.29 3.65
N ALA A 21 7.09 -3.81 3.39
CA ALA A 21 6.57 -2.59 4.01
C ALA A 21 6.41 -2.75 5.52
N TYR A 22 5.85 -3.88 5.96
CA TYR A 22 5.63 -4.23 7.37
C TYR A 22 6.94 -4.29 8.15
N HIS A 23 8.00 -4.86 7.57
CA HIS A 23 9.32 -4.95 8.18
C HIS A 23 10.23 -3.75 7.88
N GLU A 24 9.67 -2.64 7.40
CA GLU A 24 10.40 -1.42 7.05
C GLU A 24 11.61 -1.69 6.12
N ALA A 25 11.43 -2.66 5.23
CA ALA A 25 12.44 -3.12 4.30
C ALA A 25 12.38 -2.42 2.92
N LEU A 26 11.35 -1.59 2.69
CA LEU A 26 11.22 -0.79 1.48
C LEU A 26 12.32 0.30 1.39
N PRO A 27 12.76 0.67 0.17
CA PRO A 27 13.75 1.72 -0.05
C PRO A 27 13.13 3.12 0.08
N LEU A 28 12.50 3.40 1.21
CA LEU A 28 12.02 4.74 1.58
C LEU A 28 13.19 5.53 2.20
N LYS A 29 13.24 6.85 2.01
CA LYS A 29 14.40 7.65 2.45
C LYS A 29 14.72 7.48 3.94
N SER A 30 13.71 7.41 4.81
CA SER A 30 13.92 7.15 6.25
C SER A 30 14.58 5.80 6.52
N ASN A 31 14.20 4.76 5.77
CA ASN A 31 14.81 3.43 5.87
C ASN A 31 16.24 3.42 5.32
N LEU A 32 16.54 4.23 4.29
CA LEU A 32 17.90 4.37 3.75
C LEU A 32 18.83 5.04 4.76
N VAL A 33 18.37 6.13 5.39
CA VAL A 33 19.13 6.81 6.46
C VAL A 33 19.41 5.86 7.62
N ARG A 34 18.40 5.10 8.07
CA ARG A 34 18.58 4.10 9.13
C ARG A 34 19.60 3.01 8.77
N ARG A 35 19.81 2.74 7.49
CA ARG A 35 20.81 1.80 6.98
C ARG A 35 22.19 2.45 6.74
N GLY A 36 22.39 3.68 7.17
CA GLY A 36 23.65 4.41 7.03
C GLY A 36 23.89 5.02 5.65
N ILE A 37 22.89 5.07 4.78
CA ILE A 37 23.00 5.73 3.48
C ILE A 37 22.83 7.24 3.67
N ASN A 38 23.82 8.02 3.23
CA ASN A 38 23.82 9.48 3.36
C ASN A 38 22.85 10.14 2.36
N VAL A 39 21.58 10.22 2.72
CA VAL A 39 20.52 10.93 2.00
C VAL A 39 19.67 11.73 2.97
N LYS A 40 18.97 12.77 2.51
CA LYS A 40 17.96 13.45 3.33
C LYS A 40 16.75 12.54 3.52
N PRO A 41 16.21 12.35 4.74
CA PRO A 41 15.07 11.47 4.99
C PRO A 41 13.74 12.03 4.44
N LEU A 42 13.73 13.27 3.98
CA LEU A 42 12.54 14.04 3.63
C LEU A 42 11.77 13.46 2.43
N CYS A 43 10.44 13.38 2.57
CA CYS A 43 9.50 13.07 1.50
C CYS A 43 9.81 13.93 0.25
N PRO A 44 10.03 13.32 -0.93
CA PRO A 44 10.41 14.07 -2.14
C PRO A 44 9.32 15.00 -2.66
N VAL A 45 8.10 14.91 -2.12
CA VAL A 45 6.98 15.76 -2.55
C VAL A 45 6.78 16.94 -1.62
N TYR A 46 6.81 16.74 -0.29
CA TYR A 46 6.58 17.82 0.67
C TYR A 46 7.84 18.43 1.23
N GLU A 47 8.96 17.70 1.24
CA GLU A 47 10.25 18.13 1.77
C GLU A 47 10.28 18.64 3.22
N ILE A 48 9.22 18.40 4.00
CA ILE A 48 9.09 18.88 5.40
C ILE A 48 8.96 17.76 6.44
N CYS A 49 8.80 16.52 6.01
CA CYS A 49 8.61 15.37 6.89
C CYS A 49 9.32 14.13 6.33
N ASP A 50 9.70 13.22 7.22
CA ASP A 50 10.40 11.99 6.89
C ASP A 50 9.53 11.06 6.03
N GLU A 51 10.12 10.51 4.97
CA GLU A 51 9.46 9.55 4.09
C GLU A 51 9.43 8.17 4.77
N THR A 52 8.43 7.94 5.62
CA THR A 52 8.15 6.64 6.24
C THR A 52 7.04 5.89 5.50
N ALA A 53 6.87 4.60 5.78
CA ALA A 53 5.77 3.82 5.21
C ALA A 53 4.41 4.36 5.70
N GLN A 54 4.33 4.73 6.98
CA GLN A 54 3.14 5.39 7.55
C GLN A 54 2.85 6.69 6.83
N HIS A 55 3.85 7.57 6.67
CA HIS A 55 3.68 8.82 5.97
C HIS A 55 3.16 8.59 4.55
N LEU A 56 3.87 7.77 3.77
CA LEU A 56 3.57 7.51 2.37
C LEU A 56 2.18 6.88 2.16
N PHE A 57 1.77 5.97 3.04
CA PHE A 57 0.55 5.19 2.84
C PHE A 57 -0.65 5.72 3.60
N LEU A 58 -0.49 6.50 4.67
CA LEU A 58 -1.58 6.87 5.58
C LEU A 58 -1.66 8.38 5.89
N GLU A 59 -0.66 9.19 5.55
CA GLU A 59 -0.68 10.62 5.94
C GLU A 59 -0.45 11.57 4.77
N PHE A 60 0.15 11.06 3.70
CA PHE A 60 0.41 11.76 2.46
C PHE A 60 -0.91 12.20 1.80
N GLU A 61 -1.05 13.46 1.36
CA GLU A 61 -2.35 14.01 0.90
C GLU A 61 -2.97 13.17 -0.21
N CYS A 62 -2.16 12.73 -1.18
CA CYS A 62 -2.66 11.86 -2.25
C CYS A 62 -3.14 10.50 -1.70
N ALA A 63 -2.48 9.95 -0.68
CA ALA A 63 -2.95 8.74 -0.02
C ALA A 63 -4.29 9.00 0.68
N LYS A 64 -4.43 10.13 1.38
CA LYS A 64 -5.69 10.51 2.05
C LYS A 64 -6.86 10.61 1.07
N GLU A 65 -6.65 11.23 -0.08
CA GLU A 65 -7.65 11.31 -1.15
C GLU A 65 -8.00 9.92 -1.71
N ILE A 66 -7.00 9.06 -1.94
CA ILE A 66 -7.22 7.68 -2.39
C ILE A 66 -8.10 6.92 -1.39
N TRP A 67 -7.80 7.02 -0.09
CA TRP A 67 -8.57 6.32 0.92
C TRP A 67 -9.97 6.89 1.09
N LEU A 68 -10.13 8.21 1.05
CA LEU A 68 -11.45 8.86 1.07
C LEU A 68 -12.34 8.36 -0.08
N LEU A 69 -11.78 8.28 -1.29
CA LEU A 69 -12.50 7.82 -2.48
C LEU A 69 -12.67 6.29 -2.53
N SER A 70 -11.91 5.53 -1.74
CA SER A 70 -11.95 4.07 -1.75
C SER A 70 -13.27 3.50 -1.21
N GLY A 71 -14.00 4.28 -0.42
CA GLY A 71 -15.22 3.86 0.29
C GLY A 71 -14.96 2.93 1.48
N LEU A 72 -13.72 2.76 1.92
CA LEU A 72 -13.36 1.98 3.10
C LEU A 72 -13.54 2.83 4.36
N SER A 73 -14.57 2.52 5.16
CA SER A 73 -15.05 3.34 6.28
C SER A 73 -14.03 3.48 7.43
N TRP A 74 -13.19 2.47 7.65
CA TRP A 74 -12.17 2.47 8.71
C TRP A 74 -11.09 3.55 8.53
N TRP A 75 -10.95 4.10 7.32
CA TRP A 75 -9.96 5.14 7.01
C TRP A 75 -10.06 6.37 7.93
N GLN A 76 -11.25 6.68 8.42
CA GLN A 76 -11.48 7.81 9.32
C GLN A 76 -10.68 7.73 10.63
N GLN A 77 -10.08 6.58 10.96
CA GLN A 77 -9.26 6.34 12.14
C GLN A 77 -7.74 6.46 11.88
N GLN A 78 -7.30 7.05 10.76
CA GLN A 78 -5.88 7.13 10.35
C GLN A 78 -4.92 7.69 11.43
N HIS A 79 -5.39 8.57 12.32
CA HIS A 79 -4.57 9.23 13.35
C HIS A 79 -4.24 8.35 14.56
N VAL A 80 -4.75 7.11 14.61
CA VAL A 80 -4.59 6.23 15.77
C VAL A 80 -3.35 5.32 15.64
N PHE A 81 -2.72 5.27 14.46
CA PHE A 81 -1.62 4.34 14.20
C PHE A 81 -0.25 4.98 14.47
N SER A 82 0.58 4.29 15.24
CA SER A 82 1.97 4.67 15.53
C SER A 82 2.99 4.11 14.54
N SER A 83 2.58 3.19 13.66
CA SER A 83 3.39 2.65 12.58
C SER A 83 2.53 2.00 11.49
N PHE A 84 3.12 1.79 10.30
CA PHE A 84 2.48 1.01 9.24
C PHE A 84 2.21 -0.44 9.68
N ALA A 85 3.08 -1.03 10.51
CA ALA A 85 2.89 -2.37 11.06
C ALA A 85 1.64 -2.44 11.95
N ASN A 86 1.41 -1.44 12.81
CA ASN A 86 0.20 -1.36 13.63
C ASN A 86 -1.07 -1.20 12.79
N TRP A 87 -1.00 -0.44 11.68
CA TRP A 87 -2.11 -0.35 10.74
C TRP A 87 -2.42 -1.69 10.07
N VAL A 88 -1.41 -2.45 9.62
CA VAL A 88 -1.62 -3.81 9.05
C VAL A 88 -2.27 -4.75 10.07
N GLU A 89 -1.87 -4.66 11.33
CA GLU A 89 -2.48 -5.45 12.40
C GLU A 89 -3.92 -5.07 12.70
N PHE A 90 -4.24 -3.77 12.64
CA PHE A 90 -5.60 -3.28 12.74
C PHE A 90 -6.46 -3.83 11.59
N MET A 91 -5.98 -3.74 10.34
CA MET A 91 -6.68 -4.29 9.17
C MET A 91 -6.98 -5.78 9.35
N ARG A 92 -5.97 -6.56 9.73
CA ARG A 92 -6.12 -8.00 9.96
C ARG A 92 -7.18 -8.35 11.03
N ARG A 93 -7.41 -7.47 12.00
CA ARG A 93 -8.36 -7.72 13.12
C ARG A 93 -9.76 -7.22 12.82
N ASN A 94 -9.91 -6.20 11.97
CA ASN A 94 -11.16 -5.44 11.84
C ASN A 94 -11.78 -5.46 10.44
N THR A 95 -11.14 -6.09 9.46
CA THR A 95 -11.66 -6.17 8.08
C THR A 95 -11.74 -7.60 7.59
N ASP A 96 -12.63 -7.86 6.64
CA ASP A 96 -12.67 -9.15 5.95
C ASP A 96 -11.53 -9.30 4.92
N MET A 97 -11.44 -10.48 4.28
CA MET A 97 -10.38 -10.77 3.28
C MET A 97 -10.52 -9.92 2.01
N SER A 98 -11.73 -9.51 1.63
CA SER A 98 -11.98 -8.68 0.46
C SER A 98 -11.52 -7.24 0.70
N GLU A 99 -11.93 -6.65 1.83
CA GLU A 99 -11.49 -5.33 2.28
C GLU A 99 -9.98 -5.28 2.49
N MET A 100 -9.41 -6.30 3.14
CA MET A 100 -7.97 -6.41 3.32
C MET A 100 -7.26 -6.52 1.97
N GLY A 101 -7.77 -7.32 1.03
CA GLY A 101 -7.23 -7.46 -0.33
C GLY A 101 -7.21 -6.13 -1.09
N ARG A 102 -8.31 -5.37 -1.03
CA ARG A 102 -8.43 -4.04 -1.61
C ARG A 102 -7.42 -3.08 -0.98
N ALA A 103 -7.33 -3.04 0.34
CA ALA A 103 -6.40 -2.17 1.05
C ALA A 103 -4.93 -2.48 0.72
N MET A 104 -4.54 -3.76 0.70
CA MET A 104 -3.17 -4.16 0.35
C MET A 104 -2.81 -3.79 -1.10
N THR A 105 -3.78 -3.91 -2.02
CA THR A 105 -3.60 -3.50 -3.42
C THR A 105 -3.44 -2.00 -3.55
N ILE A 106 -4.23 -1.21 -2.81
CA ILE A 106 -4.11 0.25 -2.76
C ILE A 106 -2.74 0.67 -2.25
N VAL A 107 -2.26 0.11 -1.14
CA VAL A 107 -0.92 0.43 -0.59
C VAL A 107 0.17 0.18 -1.64
N TRP A 108 0.12 -0.98 -2.31
CA TRP A 108 1.08 -1.32 -3.36
C TRP A 108 1.00 -0.34 -4.55
N GLN A 109 -0.20 -0.04 -5.03
CA GLN A 109 -0.38 0.86 -6.16
C GLN A 109 0.00 2.31 -5.83
N THR A 110 -0.20 2.76 -4.59
CA THR A 110 0.25 4.08 -4.11
C THR A 110 1.78 4.19 -4.17
N TRP A 111 2.50 3.17 -3.70
CA TRP A 111 3.96 3.13 -3.83
C TRP A 111 4.41 3.13 -5.29
N PHE A 112 3.75 2.32 -6.12
CA PHE A 112 4.07 2.24 -7.55
C PHE A 112 3.86 3.58 -8.26
N ASN A 113 2.71 4.25 -8.02
CA ASN A 113 2.40 5.56 -8.56
C ASN A 113 3.41 6.63 -8.12
N ARG A 114 3.79 6.63 -6.82
CA ARG A 114 4.85 7.51 -6.30
C ARG A 114 6.16 7.30 -7.05
N ASN A 115 6.57 6.05 -7.25
CA ASN A 115 7.81 5.76 -7.96
C ASN A 115 7.77 6.16 -9.43
N GLN A 116 6.65 5.91 -10.11
CA GLN A 116 6.47 6.40 -11.48
C GLN A 116 6.56 7.93 -11.56
N THR A 117 5.99 8.63 -10.58
CA THR A 117 6.07 10.09 -10.49
C THR A 117 7.53 10.53 -10.32
N VAL A 118 8.27 9.91 -9.39
CA VAL A 118 9.66 10.29 -9.09
C VAL A 118 10.62 9.98 -10.24
N PHE A 119 10.48 8.83 -10.92
CA PHE A 119 11.46 8.37 -11.91
C PHE A 119 11.07 8.67 -13.37
N THR A 120 9.78 8.87 -13.65
CA THR A 120 9.27 9.02 -15.03
C THR A 120 8.34 10.21 -15.23
N ASN A 121 8.07 10.99 -14.17
CA ASN A 121 7.11 12.10 -14.17
C ASN A 121 5.68 11.70 -14.62
N LYS A 122 5.34 10.41 -14.52
CA LYS A 122 3.99 9.89 -14.78
C LYS A 122 3.24 9.77 -13.45
N LYS A 123 2.11 10.46 -13.34
CA LYS A 123 1.27 10.48 -12.14
C LYS A 123 -0.16 10.10 -12.48
N MET A 124 -0.69 9.11 -11.78
CA MET A 124 -2.11 8.79 -11.78
C MET A 124 -2.84 9.63 -10.74
N THR A 125 -4.07 10.04 -11.05
CA THR A 125 -4.97 10.64 -10.07
C THR A 125 -5.45 9.59 -9.06
N PRO A 126 -5.94 9.99 -7.86
CA PRO A 126 -6.52 9.06 -6.90
C PRO A 126 -7.62 8.15 -7.48
N ALA A 127 -8.51 8.71 -8.30
CA ALA A 127 -9.58 7.95 -8.95
C ALA A 127 -9.03 6.92 -9.95
N GLN A 128 -7.97 7.27 -10.70
CA GLN A 128 -7.30 6.34 -11.60
C GLN A 128 -6.60 5.21 -10.83
N VAL A 129 -5.96 5.51 -9.70
CA VAL A 129 -5.36 4.50 -8.81
C VAL A 129 -6.42 3.50 -8.33
N LEU A 130 -7.57 3.97 -7.87
CA LEU A 130 -8.65 3.10 -7.40
C LEU A 130 -9.28 2.27 -8.52
N THR A 131 -9.47 2.88 -9.70
CA THR A 131 -9.97 2.17 -10.88
C THR A 131 -9.02 1.04 -11.26
N PHE A 132 -7.72 1.33 -11.30
CA PHE A 132 -6.70 0.32 -11.53
C PHE A 132 -6.76 -0.81 -10.50
N CYS A 133 -6.83 -0.50 -9.20
CA CYS A 133 -6.88 -1.51 -8.15
C CYS A 133 -8.08 -2.45 -8.31
N LYS A 134 -9.26 -1.89 -8.63
CA LYS A 134 -10.49 -2.67 -8.87
C LYS A 134 -10.33 -3.63 -10.05
N SER A 135 -9.89 -3.13 -11.21
CA SER A 135 -9.65 -3.96 -12.39
C SER A 135 -8.60 -5.03 -12.13
N TYR A 136 -7.51 -4.66 -11.46
CA TYR A 136 -6.39 -5.56 -11.17
C TYR A 136 -6.79 -6.75 -10.28
N ILE A 137 -7.62 -6.51 -9.26
CA ILE A 137 -8.15 -7.58 -8.39
C ILE A 137 -9.09 -8.49 -9.19
N ALA A 138 -10.04 -7.92 -9.94
CA ALA A 138 -11.01 -8.69 -10.72
C ALA A 138 -10.33 -9.59 -11.78
N GLU A 139 -9.31 -9.08 -12.47
CA GLU A 139 -8.52 -9.85 -13.44
C GLU A 139 -7.75 -11.01 -12.77
N TYR A 140 -7.19 -10.77 -11.59
CA TYR A 140 -6.46 -11.79 -10.84
C TYR A 140 -7.38 -12.91 -10.33
N GLU A 141 -8.55 -12.54 -9.81
CA GLU A 141 -9.56 -13.52 -9.36
C GLU A 141 -10.08 -14.35 -10.54
N ALA A 142 -10.38 -13.71 -11.68
CA ALA A 142 -10.84 -14.41 -12.88
C ALA A 142 -9.82 -15.42 -13.42
N THR A 143 -8.53 -15.10 -13.36
CA THR A 143 -7.45 -16.01 -13.81
C THR A 143 -7.20 -17.14 -12.82
N THR A 144 -7.26 -16.86 -11.52
CA THR A 144 -7.08 -17.87 -10.47
C THR A 144 -8.22 -18.89 -10.47
N ASN A 145 -9.47 -18.42 -10.57
CA ASN A 145 -10.66 -19.29 -10.60
C ASN A 145 -10.69 -20.19 -11.85
N ARG A 146 -10.23 -19.70 -13.01
CA ARG A 146 -10.09 -20.51 -14.23
C ARG A 146 -9.09 -21.65 -14.04
N ALA A 147 -7.92 -21.35 -13.46
CA ALA A 147 -6.89 -22.34 -13.19
C ALA A 147 -7.27 -23.37 -12.11
N GLU A 148 -8.31 -23.11 -11.32
CA GLU A 148 -8.88 -24.07 -10.36
C GLU A 148 -9.96 -24.96 -11.00
N CYS A 149 -10.79 -24.41 -11.91
CA CYS A 149 -11.75 -25.21 -12.69
C CYS A 149 -11.11 -26.18 -13.69
N GLU A 150 -9.87 -25.92 -14.11
CA GLU A 150 -9.12 -26.76 -15.06
C GLU A 150 -8.32 -27.89 -14.39
N ARG A 151 -8.36 -28.00 -13.05
CA ARG A 151 -7.69 -29.05 -12.25
C ARG A 151 -8.68 -30.08 -11.73
#